data_AF-A0A2P2LGT0-F1
#
_entry.id   AF-A0A2P2LGT0-F1
#
_cell.length_a   1.000
_cell.length_b   1.000
_cell.length_c   1.000
_cell.angle_alpha   90.00
_cell.angle_beta   90.00
_cell.angle_gamma   90.00
#
_symmetry.space_group_name_H-M   'P 1'
#
loop_
_entity.id
_entity.type
_entity.pdbx_description
1 polymer ?
#
loop_
_entity_poly.entity_id
_entity_poly.type
_entity_poly.pdbx_seq_one_letter_code
_entity_poly.pdbx_strand_id
1 'polypeptide(L)'
;MEGTAPCQELLLDFEKTSVSSKPTEATVPYDERLDVGKMGYGCQHYRRRCKIRAPCCNEIFSCRHCHNEAASLLKNPFDWHELNRYDVKQVVCSVCDTEQPVAQVCTNCGVNMGEYFCDICKFYDDDTKKGQFHCYDCGICRVGGRDKFFHCKKCGSCYSNSLRDNHSCVDNSMRHHCPICYEYLFDSLKDTRVMKCGHTMHCECYHEMIKHDKYCCPICSKSVVDMSKTWKRIDEEIEATIMPEDYRYKKKCSHCKSYNTRTIAPPVLPQ
;
A
#
# COMPACT_ATOMS: atom_id res chain seq x y z
N MET A 1 -18.81 32.88 75.46
CA MET A 1 -18.53 33.24 74.06
C MET A 1 -18.84 32.02 73.23
N GLU A 2 -19.93 32.10 72.46
CA GLU A 2 -20.22 31.47 71.15
C GLU A 2 -19.92 29.96 70.97
N GLY A 3 -20.81 29.09 70.48
CA GLY A 3 -22.15 29.24 69.92
C GLY A 3 -22.68 27.84 69.53
N THR A 4 -23.87 27.54 70.03
CA THR A 4 -24.97 26.69 69.53
C THR A 4 -24.70 25.50 68.59
N ALA A 5 -24.99 24.31 69.15
CA ALA A 5 -25.22 23.03 68.49
C ALA A 5 -26.64 22.93 67.86
N PRO A 6 -26.89 21.94 66.98
CA PRO A 6 -28.01 21.95 66.05
C PRO A 6 -29.21 21.06 66.46
N CYS A 7 -30.37 21.49 65.96
CA CYS A 7 -31.47 20.74 65.33
C CYS A 7 -32.04 19.49 66.01
N GLN A 8 -33.30 19.58 66.44
CA GLN A 8 -34.15 18.43 66.75
C GLN A 8 -35.62 18.79 66.48
N GLU A 9 -36.24 18.12 65.51
CA GLU A 9 -37.61 17.56 65.53
C GLU A 9 -37.59 16.41 64.50
N LEU A 10 -37.70 15.12 64.87
CA LEU A 10 -38.86 14.38 65.39
C LEU A 10 -40.05 14.42 64.39
N LEU A 11 -40.66 13.34 63.91
CA LEU A 11 -40.66 11.90 64.17
C LEU A 11 -41.44 11.22 63.01
N LEU A 12 -41.03 9.98 62.65
CA LEU A 12 -41.88 8.78 62.46
C LEU A 12 -42.92 8.76 61.29
N ASP A 13 -43.16 7.68 60.55
CA ASP A 13 -43.10 6.24 60.82
C ASP A 13 -43.03 5.40 59.52
N PHE A 14 -42.44 4.20 59.62
CA PHE A 14 -42.84 2.88 59.08
C PHE A 14 -43.54 2.82 57.70
N GLU A 15 -43.15 2.00 56.72
CA GLU A 15 -42.98 0.54 56.82
C GLU A 15 -42.36 -0.06 55.53
N LYS A 16 -41.94 -1.33 55.65
CA LYS A 16 -41.16 -2.15 54.71
C LYS A 16 -41.86 -2.41 53.37
N THR A 17 -41.08 -2.46 52.28
CA THR A 17 -41.18 -3.54 51.28
C THR A 17 -39.87 -3.72 50.53
N SER A 18 -39.27 -4.89 50.69
CA SER A 18 -38.22 -5.43 49.84
C SER A 18 -38.82 -5.95 48.54
N VAL A 19 -38.40 -5.41 47.38
CA VAL A 19 -38.48 -6.13 46.10
C VAL A 19 -37.17 -5.90 45.35
N SER A 20 -36.46 -7.01 45.16
CA SER A 20 -35.36 -7.14 44.21
C SER A 20 -35.95 -7.13 42.79
N SER A 21 -35.52 -6.18 41.96
CA SER A 21 -35.75 -6.23 40.51
C SER A 21 -34.42 -6.02 39.79
N LYS A 22 -33.88 -7.12 39.27
CA LYS A 22 -32.79 -7.11 38.28
C LYS A 22 -33.19 -6.25 37.08
N PRO A 23 -32.26 -5.53 36.43
CA PRO A 23 -32.53 -4.93 35.14
C PRO A 23 -32.71 -6.04 34.11
N THR A 24 -33.87 -6.06 33.45
CA THR A 24 -34.20 -6.93 32.34
C THR A 24 -33.31 -6.61 31.14
N GLU A 25 -32.53 -7.60 30.72
CA GLU A 25 -31.75 -7.60 29.49
C GLU A 25 -32.73 -7.59 28.30
N ALA A 26 -32.86 -6.42 27.66
CA ALA A 26 -33.65 -6.30 26.44
C ALA A 26 -32.96 -7.13 25.34
N THR A 27 -33.63 -8.19 24.88
CA THR A 27 -33.17 -9.01 23.77
C THR A 27 -33.32 -8.23 22.47
N VAL A 28 -32.29 -7.46 22.14
CA VAL A 28 -32.10 -6.85 20.82
C VAL A 28 -32.13 -7.98 19.77
N PRO A 29 -32.93 -7.88 18.69
CA PRO A 29 -32.96 -8.87 17.61
C PRO A 29 -31.55 -9.15 17.11
N TYR A 30 -31.25 -10.43 16.80
CA TYR A 30 -29.91 -10.88 16.38
C TYR A 30 -29.31 -10.05 15.22
N ASP A 31 -30.16 -9.51 14.35
CA ASP A 31 -29.78 -8.69 13.19
C ASP A 31 -29.28 -7.28 13.58
N GLU A 32 -29.90 -6.64 14.58
CA GLU A 32 -29.50 -5.29 15.04
C GLU A 32 -28.14 -5.29 15.78
N ARG A 33 -27.71 -6.43 16.30
CA ARG A 33 -26.40 -6.58 16.96
C ARG A 33 -25.24 -6.52 15.96
N LEU A 34 -25.46 -6.87 14.69
CA LEU A 34 -24.38 -6.92 13.68
C LEU A 34 -23.78 -5.54 13.41
N ASP A 35 -24.61 -4.51 13.41
CA ASP A 35 -24.23 -3.14 13.04
C ASP A 35 -23.70 -2.30 14.22
N VAL A 36 -23.67 -2.85 15.43
CA VAL A 36 -23.11 -2.14 16.59
C VAL A 36 -21.66 -1.73 16.32
N GLY A 37 -21.39 -0.44 16.49
CA GLY A 37 -20.05 0.13 16.29
C GLY A 37 -19.62 0.34 14.85
N LYS A 38 -20.49 0.11 13.86
CA LYS A 38 -20.18 0.28 12.43
C LYS A 38 -19.61 1.65 12.14
N MET A 39 -18.49 1.70 11.42
CA MET A 39 -17.73 2.94 11.10
C MET A 39 -17.16 3.70 12.31
N GLY A 40 -17.48 3.28 13.54
CA GLY A 40 -17.04 3.91 14.78
C GLY A 40 -15.63 3.53 15.22
N TYR A 41 -15.03 2.51 14.59
CA TYR A 41 -13.67 2.05 14.93
C TYR A 41 -12.80 1.74 13.71
N GLY A 42 -11.53 1.48 14.01
CA GLY A 42 -10.48 1.25 13.03
C GLY A 42 -9.32 2.24 13.19
N CYS A 43 -8.76 2.66 12.07
CA CYS A 43 -7.65 3.60 12.01
C CYS A 43 -7.77 4.47 10.75
N GLN A 44 -6.74 5.27 10.46
CA GLN A 44 -6.66 6.06 9.23
C GLN A 44 -6.65 5.22 7.95
N HIS A 45 -6.19 3.96 8.03
CA HIS A 45 -6.11 3.06 6.87
C HIS A 45 -7.46 2.41 6.54
N TYR A 46 -8.09 1.80 7.55
CA TYR A 46 -9.31 0.99 7.39
C TYR A 46 -10.29 1.23 8.54
N ARG A 47 -11.58 1.22 8.22
CA ARG A 47 -12.65 1.27 9.22
C ARG A 47 -13.01 -0.16 9.57
N ARG A 48 -12.82 -0.59 10.80
CA ARG A 48 -13.07 -1.98 11.18
C ARG A 48 -13.28 -2.10 12.68
N ARG A 49 -14.08 -3.09 13.07
CA ARG A 49 -14.48 -3.36 14.45
C ARG A 49 -13.63 -4.45 15.10
N CYS A 50 -12.41 -4.66 14.60
CA CYS A 50 -11.43 -5.57 15.18
C CYS A 50 -9.98 -5.05 15.08
N LYS A 51 -9.14 -5.54 15.98
CA LYS A 51 -7.68 -5.41 15.97
C LYS A 51 -7.06 -6.76 15.62
N ILE A 52 -5.86 -6.76 15.04
CA ILE A 52 -5.12 -7.97 14.70
C ILE A 52 -4.10 -8.26 15.78
N ARG A 53 -3.90 -9.53 16.11
CA ARG A 53 -2.71 -9.96 16.85
C ARG A 53 -1.60 -10.30 15.87
N ALA A 54 -0.53 -9.53 15.93
CA ALA A 54 0.61 -9.67 15.03
C ALA A 54 1.38 -10.96 15.35
N PRO A 55 1.48 -11.95 14.45
CA PRO A 55 2.15 -13.22 14.74
C PRO A 55 3.68 -13.06 14.91
N CYS A 56 4.26 -11.99 14.38
CA CYS A 56 5.69 -11.70 14.45
C CYS A 56 6.17 -11.23 15.83
N CYS A 57 5.39 -10.39 16.52
CA CYS A 57 5.76 -9.79 17.80
C CYS A 57 4.73 -10.02 18.92
N ASN A 58 3.60 -10.66 18.61
CA ASN A 58 2.48 -10.95 19.50
C ASN A 58 1.74 -9.71 20.07
N GLU A 59 2.03 -8.53 19.51
CA GLU A 59 1.38 -7.27 19.85
C GLU A 59 0.06 -7.07 19.09
N ILE A 60 -0.78 -6.17 19.60
CA ILE A 60 -2.12 -5.92 19.05
C ILE A 60 -2.13 -4.60 18.29
N PHE A 61 -2.53 -4.64 17.03
CA PHE A 61 -2.57 -3.45 16.17
C PHE A 61 -3.92 -3.26 15.47
N SER A 62 -4.25 -2.00 15.22
CA SER A 62 -5.47 -1.62 14.49
C SER A 62 -5.43 -1.96 13.01
N CYS A 63 -4.29 -2.30 12.39
CA CYS A 63 -4.16 -2.96 11.06
C CYS A 63 -2.69 -3.31 10.77
N ARG A 64 -2.43 -3.98 9.63
CA ARG A 64 -1.06 -4.25 9.15
C ARG A 64 -0.24 -2.98 8.97
N HIS A 65 -0.81 -1.92 8.39
CA HIS A 65 -0.07 -0.69 8.15
C HIS A 65 0.31 0.00 9.46
N CYS A 66 -0.60 0.07 10.44
CA CYS A 66 -0.27 0.57 11.77
C CYS A 66 0.83 -0.25 12.45
N HIS A 67 0.84 -1.57 12.27
CA HIS A 67 1.94 -2.41 12.73
C HIS A 67 3.26 -2.04 12.03
N ASN A 68 3.28 -2.03 10.69
CA ASN A 68 4.51 -1.78 9.93
C ASN A 68 5.08 -0.38 10.19
N GLU A 69 4.21 0.64 10.34
CA GLU A 69 4.60 1.99 10.76
C GLU A 69 5.28 1.96 12.13
N ALA A 70 4.66 1.32 13.13
CA ALA A 70 5.23 1.22 14.47
C ALA A 70 6.56 0.43 14.48
N ALA A 71 6.61 -0.71 13.78
CA ALA A 71 7.79 -1.56 13.68
C ALA A 71 8.97 -0.84 12.98
N SER A 72 8.69 0.03 12.01
CA SER A 72 9.72 0.84 11.33
C SER A 72 10.34 1.95 12.20
N LEU A 73 9.67 2.33 13.29
CA LEU A 73 10.12 3.36 14.22
C LEU A 73 10.90 2.79 15.42
N LEU A 74 11.09 1.47 15.48
CA LEU A 74 11.84 0.85 16.56
C LEU A 74 13.30 1.32 16.54
N LYS A 75 13.83 1.62 17.74
CA LYS A 75 15.19 2.18 17.92
C LYS A 75 16.29 1.27 17.38
N ASN A 76 16.06 -0.03 17.44
CA ASN A 76 17.00 -1.04 17.00
C ASN A 76 16.62 -1.50 15.58
N PRO A 77 17.46 -1.25 14.56
CA PRO A 77 17.17 -1.65 13.18
C PRO A 77 17.01 -3.17 13.00
N PHE A 78 17.58 -3.98 13.88
CA PHE A 78 17.42 -5.44 13.84
C PHE A 78 16.02 -5.91 14.23
N ASP A 79 15.25 -5.07 14.92
CA ASP A 79 13.88 -5.36 15.31
C ASP A 79 12.88 -4.87 14.26
N TRP A 80 13.32 -4.28 13.15
CA TRP A 80 12.44 -3.88 12.05
C TRP A 80 11.87 -5.10 11.34
N HIS A 81 10.55 -5.15 11.25
CA HIS A 81 9.86 -6.25 10.60
C HIS A 81 8.52 -5.81 10.04
N GLU A 82 8.02 -6.57 9.07
CA GLU A 82 6.70 -6.39 8.51
C GLU A 82 5.77 -7.53 8.90
N LEU A 83 4.49 -7.20 9.08
CA LEU A 83 3.47 -8.20 9.34
C LEU A 83 3.05 -8.89 8.03
N ASN A 84 3.24 -10.20 8.00
CA ASN A 84 2.65 -11.05 6.97
C ASN A 84 1.16 -11.24 7.23
N ARG A 85 0.32 -10.78 6.29
CA ARG A 85 -1.14 -10.81 6.41
C ARG A 85 -1.72 -12.23 6.45
N TYR A 86 -1.06 -13.19 5.80
CA TYR A 86 -1.53 -14.57 5.74
C TYR A 86 -1.32 -15.33 7.06
N ASP A 87 -0.39 -14.87 7.89
CA ASP A 87 -0.03 -15.55 9.14
C ASP A 87 -0.91 -15.13 10.33
N VAL A 88 -1.78 -14.13 10.13
CA VAL A 88 -2.70 -13.65 11.16
C VAL A 88 -3.77 -14.72 11.44
N LYS A 89 -3.75 -15.25 12.67
CA LYS A 89 -4.70 -16.28 13.12
C LYS A 89 -5.71 -15.78 14.14
N GLN A 90 -5.39 -14.71 14.87
CA GLN A 90 -6.19 -14.19 15.98
C GLN A 90 -6.51 -12.71 15.75
N VAL A 91 -7.73 -12.34 16.13
CA VAL A 91 -8.26 -10.97 16.12
C VAL A 91 -8.92 -10.66 17.45
N VAL A 92 -8.92 -9.39 17.83
CA VAL A 92 -9.55 -8.89 19.05
C VAL A 92 -10.70 -7.98 18.66
N CYS A 93 -11.91 -8.29 19.11
CA CYS A 93 -13.08 -7.47 18.85
C CYS A 93 -12.91 -6.08 19.49
N SER A 94 -13.11 -5.01 18.73
CA SER A 94 -12.97 -3.64 19.27
C SER A 94 -14.18 -3.20 20.11
N VAL A 95 -15.29 -3.93 20.06
CA VAL A 95 -16.54 -3.60 20.78
C VAL A 95 -16.57 -4.23 22.17
N CYS A 96 -16.12 -5.48 22.31
CA CYS A 96 -16.21 -6.24 23.56
C CYS A 96 -14.88 -6.85 24.01
N ASP A 97 -13.77 -6.49 23.37
CA ASP A 97 -12.40 -6.92 23.68
C ASP A 97 -12.15 -8.44 23.69
N THR A 98 -13.06 -9.22 23.10
CA THR A 98 -12.91 -10.67 22.98
C THR A 98 -11.86 -11.02 21.93
N GLU A 99 -10.85 -11.77 22.34
CA GLU A 99 -9.87 -12.39 21.45
C GLU A 99 -10.42 -13.71 20.90
N GLN A 100 -10.31 -13.90 19.59
CA GLN A 100 -10.85 -15.05 18.89
C GLN A 100 -10.08 -15.35 17.60
N PRO A 101 -10.22 -16.57 17.04
CA PRO A 101 -9.75 -16.86 15.70
C PRO A 101 -10.35 -15.90 14.67
N VAL A 102 -9.63 -15.69 13.56
CA VAL A 102 -10.11 -14.89 12.44
C VAL A 102 -11.47 -15.42 11.97
N ALA A 103 -12.48 -14.58 12.12
CA ALA A 103 -13.82 -14.74 11.62
C ALA A 103 -14.39 -13.36 11.30
N GLN A 104 -15.48 -13.31 10.51
CA GLN A 104 -16.16 -12.04 10.23
C GLN A 104 -16.95 -11.53 11.44
N VAL A 105 -17.57 -12.43 12.19
CA VAL A 105 -18.48 -12.09 13.29
C VAL A 105 -17.83 -12.40 14.63
N CYS A 106 -18.03 -11.53 15.62
CA CYS A 106 -17.55 -11.75 16.98
C CYS A 106 -18.29 -12.91 17.63
N THR A 107 -17.56 -13.88 18.20
CA THR A 107 -18.17 -15.06 18.83
C THR A 107 -18.86 -14.76 20.15
N ASN A 108 -18.49 -13.66 20.81
CA ASN A 108 -19.06 -13.27 22.10
C ASN A 108 -20.24 -12.29 21.95
N CYS A 109 -20.01 -11.11 21.35
CA CYS A 109 -21.06 -10.09 21.24
C CYS A 109 -21.89 -10.16 19.95
N GLY A 110 -21.49 -11.00 18.97
CA GLY A 110 -22.23 -11.17 17.72
C GLY A 110 -22.10 -10.01 16.71
N VAL A 111 -21.27 -9.00 16.96
CA VAL A 111 -21.09 -7.89 16.02
C VAL A 111 -20.38 -8.33 14.75
N ASN A 112 -20.74 -7.74 13.61
CA ASN A 112 -19.95 -7.86 12.39
C ASN A 112 -18.65 -7.05 12.56
N MET A 113 -17.49 -7.66 12.38
CA MET A 113 -16.20 -6.98 12.55
C MET A 113 -15.76 -6.19 11.30
N GLY A 114 -16.43 -6.41 10.16
CA GLY A 114 -16.18 -5.71 8.91
C GLY A 114 -17.28 -6.02 7.88
N GLU A 115 -17.88 -4.98 7.29
CA GLU A 115 -18.87 -5.15 6.22
C GLU A 115 -18.31 -5.92 5.02
N TYR A 116 -17.10 -5.57 4.60
CA TYR A 116 -16.28 -6.37 3.72
C TYR A 116 -15.29 -7.19 4.54
N PHE A 117 -15.36 -8.52 4.39
CA PHE A 117 -14.41 -9.46 4.96
C PHE A 117 -13.79 -10.33 3.87
N CYS A 118 -12.47 -10.47 3.89
CA CYS A 118 -11.76 -11.42 3.06
C CYS A 118 -10.93 -12.36 3.93
N ASP A 119 -11.35 -13.63 3.98
CA ASP A 119 -10.67 -14.64 4.78
C ASP A 119 -9.25 -14.96 4.26
N ILE A 120 -9.03 -14.89 2.95
CA ILE A 120 -7.71 -15.17 2.35
C ILE A 120 -6.69 -14.11 2.79
N CYS A 121 -7.09 -12.84 2.76
CA CYS A 121 -6.22 -11.72 3.11
C CYS A 121 -6.29 -11.33 4.59
N LYS A 122 -7.18 -11.95 5.37
CA LYS A 122 -7.52 -11.58 6.76
C LYS A 122 -7.86 -10.08 6.87
N PHE A 123 -8.62 -9.59 5.89
CA PHE A 123 -8.90 -8.16 5.68
C PHE A 123 -10.34 -7.81 6.04
N TYR A 124 -10.51 -6.66 6.69
CA TYR A 124 -11.77 -6.16 7.22
C TYR A 124 -11.89 -4.66 6.91
N ASP A 125 -13.00 -4.23 6.31
CA ASP A 125 -13.32 -2.82 6.12
C ASP A 125 -14.85 -2.61 6.15
N ASP A 126 -15.32 -1.65 6.94
CA ASP A 126 -16.73 -1.22 7.01
C ASP A 126 -17.09 -0.29 5.84
N ASP A 127 -16.10 0.39 5.25
CA ASP A 127 -16.32 1.33 4.16
C ASP A 127 -16.41 0.63 2.80
N THR A 128 -17.56 0.00 2.54
CA THR A 128 -17.82 -0.74 1.28
C THR A 128 -17.91 0.15 0.04
N LYS A 129 -18.00 1.48 0.20
CA LYS A 129 -18.06 2.43 -0.92
C LYS A 129 -16.78 2.40 -1.76
N LYS A 130 -15.66 1.96 -1.18
CA LYS A 130 -14.40 1.77 -1.90
C LYS A 130 -14.46 0.62 -2.92
N GLY A 131 -15.47 -0.24 -2.87
CA GLY A 131 -15.63 -1.35 -3.82
C GLY A 131 -14.49 -2.36 -3.73
N GLN A 132 -14.17 -2.80 -2.51
CA GLN A 132 -13.14 -3.79 -2.27
C GLN A 132 -13.48 -5.11 -2.95
N PHE A 133 -12.48 -5.77 -3.54
CA PHE A 133 -12.64 -7.12 -4.08
C PHE A 133 -11.33 -7.90 -4.01
N HIS A 134 -11.44 -9.20 -3.78
CA HIS A 134 -10.28 -10.09 -3.85
C HIS A 134 -9.98 -10.50 -5.30
N CYS A 135 -8.74 -10.31 -5.74
CA CYS A 135 -8.25 -10.89 -6.98
C CYS A 135 -7.45 -12.16 -6.67
N TYR A 136 -7.98 -13.32 -7.05
CA TYR A 136 -7.36 -14.62 -6.79
C TYR A 136 -6.01 -14.78 -7.50
N ASP A 137 -5.87 -14.28 -8.73
CA ASP A 137 -4.61 -14.36 -9.47
C ASP A 137 -3.50 -13.50 -8.83
N CYS A 138 -3.88 -12.37 -8.19
CA CYS A 138 -2.95 -11.54 -7.43
C CYS A 138 -2.74 -12.05 -6.00
N GLY A 139 -3.71 -12.76 -5.43
CA GLY A 139 -3.73 -13.17 -4.02
C GLY A 139 -4.01 -12.04 -3.03
N ILE A 140 -4.42 -10.85 -3.50
CA ILE A 140 -4.65 -9.67 -2.64
C ILE A 140 -5.98 -8.98 -2.93
N CYS A 141 -6.50 -8.29 -1.92
CA CYS A 141 -7.65 -7.40 -2.09
C CYS A 141 -7.23 -6.10 -2.80
N ARG A 142 -8.02 -5.67 -3.78
CA ARG A 142 -7.92 -4.39 -4.48
C ARG A 142 -9.16 -3.54 -4.18
N VAL A 143 -9.08 -2.25 -4.47
CA VAL A 143 -10.17 -1.28 -4.29
C VAL A 143 -10.53 -0.65 -5.64
N GLY A 144 -11.76 -0.16 -5.77
CA GLY A 144 -12.26 0.54 -6.96
C GLY A 144 -13.29 -0.25 -7.79
N GLY A 145 -13.77 -1.39 -7.29
CA GLY A 145 -14.82 -2.20 -7.92
C GLY A 145 -14.28 -3.27 -8.88
N ARG A 146 -14.77 -4.51 -8.76
CA ARG A 146 -14.32 -5.64 -9.60
C ARG A 146 -14.56 -5.40 -11.09
N ASP A 147 -15.65 -4.70 -11.42
CA ASP A 147 -16.09 -4.38 -12.78
C ASP A 147 -15.13 -3.43 -13.52
N LYS A 148 -14.41 -2.56 -12.79
CA LYS A 148 -13.51 -1.56 -13.37
C LYS A 148 -12.07 -2.05 -13.56
N PHE A 149 -11.76 -3.24 -13.08
CA PHE A 149 -10.40 -3.78 -13.10
C PHE A 149 -10.35 -5.11 -13.85
N PHE A 150 -9.20 -5.38 -14.44
CA PHE A 150 -8.89 -6.68 -15.03
C PHE A 150 -7.50 -7.13 -14.59
N HIS A 151 -7.33 -8.44 -14.46
CA HIS A 151 -6.03 -9.03 -14.22
C HIS A 151 -5.33 -9.32 -15.55
N CYS A 152 -4.15 -8.73 -15.76
CA CYS A 152 -3.29 -9.07 -16.89
C CYS A 152 -2.36 -10.22 -16.50
N LYS A 153 -2.56 -11.40 -17.10
CA LYS A 153 -1.76 -12.60 -16.80
C LYS A 153 -0.27 -12.45 -17.15
N LYS A 154 0.05 -11.72 -18.21
CA LYS A 154 1.45 -11.46 -18.62
C LYS A 154 2.17 -10.58 -17.59
N CYS A 155 1.55 -9.47 -17.21
CA CYS A 155 2.12 -8.57 -16.21
C CYS A 155 2.03 -9.14 -14.78
N GLY A 156 1.13 -10.10 -14.55
CA GLY A 156 0.84 -10.67 -13.24
C GLY A 156 0.21 -9.64 -12.28
N SER A 157 -0.64 -8.73 -12.79
CA SER A 157 -1.16 -7.59 -12.01
C SER A 157 -2.53 -7.11 -12.47
N CYS A 158 -3.27 -6.49 -11.54
CA CYS A 158 -4.55 -5.86 -11.82
C CYS A 158 -4.37 -4.41 -12.30
N TYR A 159 -5.01 -4.07 -13.41
CA TYR A 159 -5.08 -2.71 -13.93
C TYR A 159 -6.53 -2.27 -14.11
N SER A 160 -6.74 -0.95 -14.17
CA SER A 160 -8.03 -0.39 -14.58
C SER A 160 -8.34 -0.77 -16.02
N ASN A 161 -9.62 -0.95 -16.36
CA ASN A 161 -10.07 -1.32 -17.71
C ASN A 161 -9.62 -0.35 -18.80
N SER A 162 -9.29 0.91 -18.46
CA SER A 162 -8.70 1.88 -19.39
C SER A 162 -7.34 1.45 -19.96
N LEU A 163 -6.61 0.57 -19.27
CA LEU A 163 -5.32 0.03 -19.70
C LEU A 163 -5.46 -1.31 -20.44
N ARG A 164 -6.69 -1.79 -20.64
CA ARG A 164 -6.94 -3.03 -21.39
C ARG A 164 -6.42 -2.86 -22.82
N ASP A 165 -5.54 -3.76 -23.22
CA ASP A 165 -4.91 -3.83 -24.55
C ASP A 165 -4.07 -2.62 -24.98
N ASN A 166 -3.84 -1.65 -24.10
CA ASN A 166 -3.09 -0.41 -24.40
C ASN A 166 -1.79 -0.26 -23.60
N HIS A 167 -1.42 -1.25 -22.77
CA HIS A 167 -0.17 -1.22 -22.02
C HIS A 167 0.87 -2.19 -22.61
N SER A 168 2.12 -1.74 -22.68
CA SER A 168 3.26 -2.59 -23.01
C SER A 168 3.45 -3.63 -21.90
N CYS A 169 3.02 -4.87 -22.14
CA CYS A 169 3.18 -5.96 -21.19
C CYS A 169 4.66 -6.35 -21.05
N VAL A 170 5.20 -6.23 -19.85
CA VAL A 170 6.49 -6.82 -19.46
C VAL A 170 6.22 -7.78 -18.32
N ASP A 171 6.80 -8.98 -18.39
CA ASP A 171 6.58 -10.03 -17.41
C ASP A 171 6.95 -9.53 -16.01
N ASN A 172 6.08 -9.80 -15.03
CA ASN A 172 6.26 -9.43 -13.63
C ASN A 172 6.60 -7.94 -13.38
N SER A 173 6.04 -7.05 -14.21
CA SER A 173 6.31 -5.62 -14.13
C SER A 173 5.98 -4.96 -12.78
N MET A 174 5.23 -5.60 -11.88
CA MET A 174 4.93 -5.05 -10.54
C MET A 174 5.61 -5.81 -9.40
N ARG A 175 6.29 -6.93 -9.67
CA ARG A 175 6.95 -7.77 -8.65
C ARG A 175 8.40 -7.36 -8.46
N HIS A 176 8.64 -6.06 -8.32
CA HIS A 176 9.96 -5.51 -8.05
C HIS A 176 9.85 -4.24 -7.21
N HIS A 177 11.01 -3.77 -6.71
CA HIS A 177 11.10 -2.54 -5.94
C HIS A 177 11.10 -1.33 -6.88
N CYS A 178 10.48 -0.23 -6.42
CA CYS A 178 10.56 1.04 -7.13
C CYS A 178 12.04 1.45 -7.28
N PRO A 179 12.54 1.81 -8.47
CA PRO A 179 13.96 2.13 -8.67
C PRO A 179 14.40 3.42 -7.98
N ILE A 180 13.46 4.21 -7.43
CA ILE A 180 13.74 5.51 -6.80
C ILE A 180 13.66 5.39 -5.28
N CYS A 181 12.51 4.96 -4.73
CA CYS A 181 12.32 4.85 -3.28
C CYS A 181 12.62 3.45 -2.70
N TYR A 182 12.89 2.47 -3.56
CA TYR A 182 13.18 1.08 -3.18
C TYR A 182 12.07 0.35 -2.40
N GLU A 183 10.88 0.94 -2.29
CA GLU A 183 9.70 0.28 -1.74
C GLU A 183 9.15 -0.78 -2.72
N TYR A 184 8.63 -1.87 -2.18
CA TYR A 184 8.06 -2.94 -2.99
C TYR A 184 6.71 -2.53 -3.61
N LEU A 185 6.64 -2.51 -4.94
CA LEU A 185 5.51 -1.93 -5.68
C LEU A 185 4.19 -2.67 -5.48
N PHE A 186 4.24 -3.99 -5.23
CA PHE A 186 3.03 -4.80 -5.11
C PHE A 186 2.30 -4.61 -3.77
N ASP A 187 3.05 -4.35 -2.69
CA ASP A 187 2.50 -4.17 -1.35
C ASP A 187 2.26 -2.70 -0.98
N SER A 188 2.84 -1.78 -1.74
CA SER A 188 2.64 -0.34 -1.56
C SER A 188 1.19 0.07 -1.84
N LEU A 189 0.69 1.01 -1.03
CA LEU A 189 -0.59 1.69 -1.26
C LEU A 189 -0.49 2.85 -2.24
N LYS A 190 0.73 3.25 -2.62
CA LYS A 190 0.96 4.39 -3.51
C LYS A 190 0.56 4.02 -4.93
N ASP A 191 0.00 4.99 -5.64
CA ASP A 191 -0.35 4.83 -7.05
C ASP A 191 0.89 4.49 -7.88
N THR A 192 0.72 3.58 -8.83
CA THR A 192 1.79 3.13 -9.72
C THR A 192 1.46 3.48 -11.17
N ARG A 193 2.51 3.78 -11.94
CA ARG A 193 2.42 4.08 -13.37
C ARG A 193 3.26 3.09 -14.16
N VAL A 194 2.62 2.46 -15.15
CA VAL A 194 3.31 1.69 -16.19
C VAL A 194 3.86 2.67 -17.23
N MET A 195 5.17 2.68 -17.42
CA MET A 195 5.82 3.52 -18.45
C MET A 195 5.70 2.88 -19.84
N LYS A 196 5.97 3.65 -20.90
CA LYS A 196 5.94 3.16 -22.30
C LYS A 196 6.86 1.95 -22.54
N CYS A 197 8.00 1.91 -21.83
CA CYS A 197 8.93 0.79 -21.87
C CYS A 197 8.42 -0.48 -21.17
N GLY A 198 7.27 -0.40 -20.48
CA GLY A 198 6.60 -1.50 -19.79
C GLY A 198 7.00 -1.68 -18.32
N HIS A 199 8.07 -1.03 -17.85
CA HIS A 199 8.43 -1.02 -16.43
C HIS A 199 7.49 -0.13 -15.61
N THR A 200 7.34 -0.43 -14.32
CA THR A 200 6.49 0.35 -13.41
C THR A 200 7.28 1.06 -12.32
N MET A 201 6.72 2.15 -11.81
CA MET A 201 7.20 2.86 -10.62
C MET A 201 6.04 3.62 -9.97
N HIS A 202 6.23 4.10 -8.74
CA HIS A 202 5.25 4.99 -8.11
C HIS A 202 5.02 6.27 -8.92
N CYS A 203 3.79 6.76 -8.96
CA CYS A 203 3.41 7.99 -9.63
C CYS A 203 4.20 9.20 -9.11
N GLU A 204 4.39 9.28 -7.79
CA GLU A 204 5.18 10.33 -7.15
C GLU A 204 6.64 10.30 -7.61
N CYS A 205 7.28 9.13 -7.55
CA CYS A 205 8.64 8.93 -8.03
C CYS A 205 8.78 9.24 -9.54
N TYR A 206 7.77 8.90 -10.34
CA TYR A 206 7.73 9.27 -11.76
C TYR A 206 7.71 10.80 -11.94
N HIS A 207 6.86 11.52 -11.21
CA HIS A 207 6.79 12.98 -11.33
C HIS A 207 8.07 13.66 -10.83
N GLU A 208 8.66 13.17 -9.75
CA GLU A 208 9.93 13.68 -9.23
C GLU A 208 11.07 13.47 -10.25
N MET A 209 11.14 12.28 -10.85
CA MET A 209 12.11 11.97 -11.91
C MET A 209 12.00 12.95 -13.10
N ILE A 210 10.76 13.25 -13.54
CA ILE A 210 10.51 14.22 -14.61
C ILE A 210 10.88 15.65 -14.18
N LYS A 211 10.61 16.03 -12.94
CA LYS A 211 10.96 17.35 -12.39
C LYS A 211 12.48 17.61 -12.36
N HIS A 212 13.28 16.55 -12.26
CA HIS A 212 14.75 16.60 -12.31
C HIS A 212 15.34 16.39 -13.71
N ASP A 213 14.53 16.58 -14.77
CA ASP A 213 14.93 16.42 -16.18
C ASP A 213 15.49 15.03 -16.52
N LYS A 214 15.05 14.00 -15.78
CA LYS A 214 15.41 12.60 -16.06
C LYS A 214 14.28 11.94 -16.86
N TYR A 215 14.41 11.94 -18.18
CA TYR A 215 13.39 11.40 -19.09
C TYR A 215 13.61 9.94 -19.48
N CYS A 216 14.59 9.26 -18.88
CA CYS A 216 14.94 7.88 -19.18
C CYS A 216 14.53 6.95 -18.03
N CYS A 217 13.97 5.79 -18.37
CA CYS A 217 13.65 4.75 -17.41
C CYS A 217 14.93 4.29 -16.69
N PRO A 218 15.00 4.31 -15.35
CA PRO A 218 16.20 3.88 -14.61
C PRO A 218 16.56 2.40 -14.81
N ILE A 219 15.61 1.58 -15.27
CA ILE A 219 15.78 0.14 -15.41
C ILE A 219 16.32 -0.25 -16.79
N CYS A 220 15.92 0.45 -17.85
CA CYS A 220 16.26 0.07 -19.23
C CYS A 220 16.75 1.22 -20.11
N SER A 221 16.91 2.42 -19.54
CA SER A 221 17.40 3.64 -20.21
C SER A 221 16.57 4.11 -21.41
N LYS A 222 15.40 3.51 -21.68
CA LYS A 222 14.46 3.96 -22.72
C LYS A 222 13.75 5.25 -22.29
N SER A 223 13.47 6.14 -23.24
CA SER A 223 12.70 7.35 -22.98
C SER A 223 11.29 7.02 -22.50
N VAL A 224 10.85 7.70 -21.44
CA VAL A 224 9.51 7.53 -20.87
C VAL A 224 8.53 8.58 -21.40
N VAL A 225 9.05 9.73 -21.82
CA VAL A 225 8.30 10.85 -22.42
C VAL A 225 8.49 10.84 -23.93
N ASP A 226 7.49 11.34 -24.66
CA ASP A 226 7.65 11.64 -26.07
C ASP A 226 8.60 12.84 -26.25
N MET A 227 9.84 12.54 -26.64
CA MET A 227 10.90 13.52 -26.87
C MET A 227 10.98 13.95 -28.34
N SER A 228 10.01 13.61 -29.19
CA SER A 228 10.03 13.87 -30.64
C SER A 228 10.40 15.31 -31.00
N LYS A 229 9.85 16.30 -30.29
CA LYS A 229 10.17 17.72 -30.47
C LYS A 229 11.62 18.07 -30.09
N THR A 230 12.12 17.46 -29.02
CA THR A 230 13.51 17.66 -28.57
C THR A 230 14.49 17.04 -29.56
N TRP A 231 14.21 15.81 -30.04
CA TRP A 231 15.02 15.15 -31.07
C TRP A 231 15.04 15.97 -32.35
N LYS A 232 13.88 16.48 -32.80
CA LYS A 232 13.79 17.34 -33.98
C LYS A 232 14.68 18.59 -33.85
N ARG A 233 14.68 19.24 -32.69
CA ARG A 233 15.53 20.41 -32.45
C ARG A 233 17.02 20.04 -32.48
N ILE A 234 17.39 18.90 -31.90
CA ILE A 234 18.78 18.41 -31.94
C ILE A 234 19.20 18.09 -33.39
N ASP A 235 18.33 17.48 -34.19
CA ASP A 235 18.60 17.20 -35.59
C ASP A 235 18.80 18.51 -36.39
N GLU A 236 17.97 19.54 -36.14
CA GLU A 236 18.12 20.88 -36.72
C GLU A 236 19.45 21.54 -36.32
N GLU A 237 19.87 21.41 -35.05
CA GLU A 237 21.17 21.91 -34.56
C GLU A 237 22.36 21.16 -35.18
N ILE A 238 22.25 19.84 -35.35
CA ILE A 238 23.26 19.01 -36.01
C ILE A 238 23.38 19.40 -37.49
N GLU A 239 22.27 19.63 -38.17
CA GLU A 239 22.27 20.06 -39.57
C GLU A 239 22.86 21.47 -39.74
N ALA A 240 22.57 22.38 -38.80
CA ALA A 240 23.16 23.71 -38.78
C ALA A 240 24.67 23.70 -38.45
N THR A 241 25.15 22.66 -37.77
CA THR A 241 26.56 22.51 -37.39
C THR A 241 27.28 21.60 -38.38
N ILE A 242 27.62 22.15 -39.54
CA ILE A 242 28.46 21.45 -40.53
C ILE A 242 29.77 20.98 -39.89
N MET A 243 29.96 19.66 -39.90
CA MET A 243 31.17 19.01 -39.39
C MET A 243 32.39 19.54 -40.17
N PRO A 244 33.44 20.06 -39.49
CA PRO A 244 34.62 20.62 -40.15
C PRO A 244 35.30 19.62 -41.10
N GLU A 245 35.92 20.12 -42.16
CA GLU A 245 36.48 19.31 -43.26
C GLU A 245 37.41 18.18 -42.77
N ASP A 246 38.23 18.45 -41.75
CA ASP A 246 39.19 17.49 -41.15
C ASP A 246 38.53 16.26 -40.49
N TYR A 247 37.25 16.39 -40.11
CA TYR A 247 36.48 15.34 -39.44
C TYR A 247 35.43 14.70 -40.35
N ARG A 248 35.19 15.30 -41.53
CA ARG A 248 34.13 14.92 -42.47
C ARG A 248 34.32 13.52 -43.09
N TYR A 249 35.55 13.02 -43.13
CA TYR A 249 35.92 11.78 -43.82
C TYR A 249 36.75 10.80 -42.98
N LYS A 250 36.54 10.70 -41.66
CA LYS A 250 37.16 9.62 -40.88
C LYS A 250 36.62 8.25 -41.32
N LYS A 251 37.41 7.53 -42.11
CA LYS A 251 37.09 6.18 -42.58
C LYS A 251 36.99 5.21 -41.40
N LYS A 252 35.91 4.44 -41.39
CA LYS A 252 35.68 3.33 -40.46
C LYS A 252 36.82 2.32 -40.63
N CYS A 253 37.51 1.96 -39.54
CA CYS A 253 38.53 0.91 -39.61
C CYS A 253 37.87 -0.39 -40.09
N SER A 254 38.37 -0.97 -41.19
CA SER A 254 37.79 -2.19 -41.79
C SER A 254 37.87 -3.40 -40.86
N HIS A 255 38.78 -3.38 -39.88
CA HIS A 255 39.07 -4.50 -38.99
C HIS A 255 38.21 -4.51 -37.71
N CYS A 256 37.93 -3.35 -37.13
CA CYS A 256 37.16 -3.24 -35.87
C CYS A 256 35.84 -2.47 -36.01
N LYS A 257 35.53 -1.97 -37.22
CA LYS A 257 34.35 -1.16 -37.53
C LYS A 257 34.15 0.05 -36.60
N SER A 258 35.20 0.51 -35.92
CA SER A 258 35.22 1.69 -35.05
C SER A 258 35.82 2.90 -35.76
N TYR A 259 35.38 4.09 -35.37
CA TYR A 259 35.87 5.39 -35.87
C TYR A 259 36.97 6.00 -35.00
N ASN A 260 37.36 5.34 -33.91
CA ASN A 260 38.28 5.89 -32.91
C ASN A 260 39.53 5.03 -32.78
N THR A 261 40.42 5.08 -33.77
CA THR A 261 41.77 4.51 -33.67
C THR A 261 42.73 5.60 -33.20
N ARG A 262 43.01 5.65 -31.89
CA ARG A 262 44.22 6.32 -31.39
C ARG A 262 45.42 5.55 -31.95
N THR A 263 46.35 6.23 -32.61
CA THR A 263 47.63 5.67 -33.04
C THR A 263 48.43 5.32 -31.79
N ILE A 264 48.48 4.04 -31.43
CA ILE A 264 49.39 3.53 -30.40
C ILE A 264 50.74 3.33 -31.12
N ALA A 265 51.77 4.05 -30.70
CA ALA A 265 53.12 3.82 -31.20
C ALA A 265 53.57 2.39 -30.83
N PRO A 266 54.23 1.66 -31.74
CA PRO A 266 54.65 0.29 -31.46
C PRO A 266 55.64 0.26 -30.28
N PRO A 267 55.55 -0.73 -29.39
CA PRO A 267 56.46 -0.84 -28.25
C PRO A 267 57.88 -1.13 -28.76
N VAL A 268 58.84 -0.32 -28.32
CA VAL A 268 60.27 -0.55 -28.55
C VAL A 268 60.71 -1.69 -27.63
N LEU A 269 61.08 -2.84 -28.18
CA LEU A 269 61.70 -3.92 -27.42
C LEU A 269 63.20 -3.63 -27.24
N PRO A 270 63.76 -3.77 -26.03
CA PRO A 270 65.20 -3.65 -25.81
C PRO A 270 65.93 -4.86 -26.44
N GLN A 271 67.12 -4.60 -26.99
CA GLN A 271 67.99 -5.59 -27.64
C GLN A 271 68.54 -6.62 -26.65
#